data_AF-W5TFN1-F1
#
_entry.id   AF-W5TFN1-F1
#
_cell.length_a   1.000
_cell.length_b   1.000
_cell.length_c   1.000
_cell.angle_alpha   90.00
_cell.angle_beta   90.00
_cell.angle_gamma   90.00
#
_symmetry.space_group_name_H-M   'P 1'
#
loop_
_entity.id
_entity.type
_entity.pdbx_description
1 polymer ?
#
loop_
_entity_poly.entity_id
_entity_poly.type
_entity_poly.pdbx_seq_one_letter_code
_entity_poly.pdbx_strand_id
1 'polypeptide(L)'
;MTAGPNPGRARARAVADAVLYEGYLLYPYRADAAKNRSRWQFGVLGPEGAAATGMGEEASLRGQVPITAEPGAALRITVRFLQLQHRGLRDEHGTDVDELTIGTQSLHAWDEAVEQEIPIGPIPPEPITVPFRIPAAVETEPLGPATVVRTRVALSGECELGIDRDAGYRRLTVTVRNTGAPAADARDAIARSLIGAHVIAEIEGARFISLLEPPPDAEAAVEHCAHHRCFPVLAGPPGDHSLMLFSPIILYDHPEIAEQSQEPLYDSTEIDEILTLRVMTMTDAEKAAARATDARAARIVDRCDAMTADDMARLHGVLRDPEADVPHAIPEIPFGMDWWDPEADRAVRPDSDGVAIAGTLVRKGSRVRLHPTRRADIHDMFFDGRDARVTSVHADVDGRTHVGVVITDDPGADLHESYGRYLYFDPDELEPLDGPDN
;
A
#
# COMPACT_ATOMS: atom_id res chain seq x y z
N MET A 1 14.06 17.56 -31.15
CA MET A 1 12.66 17.33 -30.75
C MET A 1 12.68 16.63 -29.41
N THR A 2 12.50 17.36 -28.33
CA THR A 2 12.27 16.77 -27.01
C THR A 2 10.92 16.07 -27.07
N ALA A 3 10.92 14.74 -27.04
CA ALA A 3 9.70 13.97 -26.92
C ALA A 3 8.93 14.48 -25.68
N GLY A 4 7.64 14.77 -25.84
CA GLY A 4 6.79 15.13 -24.70
C GLY A 4 6.81 14.03 -23.63
N PRO A 5 6.36 14.32 -22.41
CA PRO A 5 6.32 13.32 -21.35
C PRO A 5 5.51 12.10 -21.82
N ASN A 6 6.12 10.92 -21.81
CA ASN A 6 5.43 9.67 -22.12
C ASN A 6 4.32 9.49 -21.06
N PRO A 7 3.02 9.48 -21.45
CA PRO A 7 1.91 9.41 -20.50
C PRO A 7 1.95 8.17 -19.61
N GLY A 8 2.48 7.03 -20.11
CA GLY A 8 2.67 5.83 -19.29
C GLY A 8 3.67 6.02 -18.15
N ARG A 9 4.75 6.78 -18.39
CA ARG A 9 5.74 7.12 -17.37
C ARG A 9 5.18 8.04 -16.30
N ALA A 10 4.34 9.00 -16.67
CA ALA A 10 3.68 9.89 -15.72
C ALA A 10 2.72 9.13 -14.80
N ARG A 11 1.97 8.15 -15.33
CA ARG A 11 1.10 7.27 -14.53
C ARG A 11 1.88 6.39 -13.56
N ALA A 12 2.89 5.67 -14.05
CA ALA A 12 3.77 4.86 -13.21
C ALA A 12 4.41 5.69 -12.08
N ARG A 13 4.81 6.93 -12.40
CA ARG A 13 5.34 7.89 -11.44
C ARG A 13 4.31 8.27 -10.37
N ALA A 14 3.06 8.53 -10.75
CA ALA A 14 2.02 8.88 -9.79
C ALA A 14 1.78 7.73 -8.79
N VAL A 15 1.67 6.49 -9.25
CA VAL A 15 1.56 5.31 -8.36
C VAL A 15 2.78 5.19 -7.46
N ALA A 16 3.98 5.37 -8.03
CA ALA A 16 5.22 5.35 -7.28
C ALA A 16 5.30 6.47 -6.21
N ASP A 17 4.72 7.65 -6.47
CA ASP A 17 4.59 8.74 -5.49
C ASP A 17 3.61 8.38 -4.36
N ALA A 18 2.49 7.72 -4.66
CA ALA A 18 1.57 7.24 -3.64
C ALA A 18 2.27 6.23 -2.71
N VAL A 19 2.95 5.23 -3.29
CA VAL A 19 3.74 4.24 -2.55
C VAL A 19 4.85 4.89 -1.71
N LEU A 20 5.50 5.94 -2.23
CA LEU A 20 6.60 6.65 -1.55
C LEU A 20 6.15 7.28 -0.23
N TYR A 21 4.95 7.85 -0.22
CA TYR A 21 4.40 8.58 0.92
C TYR A 21 3.40 7.80 1.75
N GLU A 22 3.13 6.54 1.40
CA GLU A 22 2.24 5.69 2.18
C GLU A 22 2.74 5.56 3.62
N GLY A 23 1.89 5.90 4.60
CA GLY A 23 2.26 5.91 6.01
C GLY A 23 3.19 7.04 6.47
N TYR A 24 3.42 8.07 5.62
CA TYR A 24 4.30 9.20 5.93
C TYR A 24 3.76 10.09 7.05
N LEU A 25 2.48 10.47 6.95
CA LEU A 25 1.82 11.34 7.91
C LEU A 25 0.33 11.00 7.96
N LEU A 26 -0.10 10.41 9.07
CA LEU A 26 -1.45 9.84 9.20
C LEU A 26 -2.40 10.82 9.88
N TYR A 27 -3.70 10.73 9.57
CA TYR A 27 -4.74 11.46 10.30
C TYR A 27 -4.59 11.23 11.82
N PRO A 28 -4.59 12.29 12.65
CA PRO A 28 -5.06 13.66 12.40
C PRO A 28 -4.01 14.67 11.87
N TYR A 29 -2.94 14.19 11.24
CA TYR A 29 -1.90 15.00 10.57
C TYR A 29 -1.15 15.99 11.48
N ARG A 30 -1.17 15.74 12.80
CA ARG A 30 -0.48 16.54 13.81
C ARG A 30 0.79 15.85 14.30
N ALA A 31 1.84 16.61 14.54
CA ALA A 31 3.11 16.13 15.10
C ALA A 31 2.94 15.47 16.49
N ASP A 32 2.04 15.99 17.31
CA ASP A 32 1.83 15.54 18.69
C ASP A 32 0.92 14.29 18.79
N ALA A 33 0.26 13.90 17.69
CA ALA A 33 -0.56 12.70 17.63
C ALA A 33 0.29 11.44 17.78
N ALA A 34 -0.14 10.51 18.65
CA ALA A 34 0.63 9.31 18.98
C ALA A 34 1.04 8.49 17.75
N LYS A 35 0.16 8.37 16.74
CA LYS A 35 0.43 7.64 15.49
C LYS A 35 1.58 8.24 14.69
N ASN A 36 1.76 9.56 14.75
CA ASN A 36 2.77 10.30 13.99
C ASN A 36 4.10 10.43 14.74
N ARG A 37 4.21 9.87 15.95
CA ARG A 37 5.49 9.73 16.67
C ARG A 37 6.31 8.52 16.21
N SER A 38 5.74 7.70 15.34
CA SER A 38 6.38 6.54 14.72
C SER A 38 6.11 6.59 13.22
N ARG A 39 7.08 6.17 12.40
CA ARG A 39 6.89 6.05 10.96
C ARG A 39 6.31 4.69 10.62
N TRP A 40 5.25 4.67 9.81
CA TRP A 40 4.52 3.47 9.39
C TRP A 40 4.76 3.12 7.91
N GLN A 41 5.82 3.69 7.32
CA GLN A 41 6.09 3.58 5.89
C GLN A 41 6.64 2.19 5.54
N PHE A 42 6.11 1.61 4.46
CA PHE A 42 6.66 0.40 3.87
C PHE A 42 7.97 0.68 3.12
N GLY A 43 8.73 -0.37 2.77
CA GLY A 43 9.93 -0.23 1.95
C GLY A 43 11.09 0.48 2.61
N VAL A 44 11.13 0.56 3.95
CA VAL A 44 12.29 1.12 4.67
C VAL A 44 13.47 0.16 4.54
N LEU A 45 14.61 0.67 4.07
CA LEU A 45 15.89 -0.04 4.04
C LEU A 45 16.83 0.55 5.09
N GLY A 46 16.97 -0.15 6.21
CA GLY A 46 17.82 0.27 7.34
C GLY A 46 19.32 0.16 7.03
N PRO A 47 20.20 0.80 7.82
CA PRO A 47 21.64 0.59 7.69
C PRO A 47 22.02 -0.86 8.05
N GLU A 48 23.24 -1.26 7.69
CA GLU A 48 23.72 -2.62 7.91
C GLU A 48 23.56 -3.05 9.39
N GLY A 49 22.93 -4.21 9.62
CA GLY A 49 22.71 -4.76 10.97
C GLY A 49 21.54 -4.17 11.78
N ALA A 50 20.81 -3.18 11.25
CA ALA A 50 19.69 -2.55 11.97
C ALA A 50 18.57 -3.54 12.35
N ALA A 51 18.16 -4.41 11.41
CA ALA A 51 17.18 -5.47 11.68
C ALA A 51 17.64 -6.46 12.75
N ALA A 52 18.88 -6.95 12.66
CA ALA A 52 19.42 -7.94 13.60
C ALA A 52 19.52 -7.41 15.04
N THR A 53 19.62 -6.08 15.20
CA THR A 53 19.69 -5.41 16.50
C THR A 53 18.34 -4.90 16.98
N GLY A 54 17.27 -5.04 16.18
CA GLY A 54 15.94 -4.52 16.49
C GLY A 54 15.83 -2.99 16.45
N MET A 55 16.83 -2.30 15.88
CA MET A 55 16.87 -0.83 15.80
C MET A 55 16.20 -0.28 14.53
N GLY A 56 15.98 -1.12 13.53
CA GLY A 56 15.36 -0.72 12.27
C GLY A 56 15.14 -1.92 11.36
N GLU A 57 15.04 -1.63 10.06
CA GLU A 57 14.66 -2.61 9.04
C GLU A 57 15.87 -3.25 8.35
N GLU A 58 15.60 -4.26 7.52
CA GLU A 58 16.66 -4.90 6.72
C GLU A 58 17.25 -3.93 5.69
N ALA A 59 18.50 -4.17 5.33
CA ALA A 59 19.25 -3.23 4.51
C ALA A 59 18.96 -3.33 3.00
N SER A 60 18.13 -4.27 2.54
CA SER A 60 17.94 -4.49 1.11
C SER A 60 16.57 -4.97 0.69
N LEU A 61 16.16 -4.55 -0.51
CA LEU A 61 15.09 -5.16 -1.29
C LEU A 61 15.69 -5.84 -2.52
N ARG A 62 15.04 -6.90 -3.01
CA ARG A 62 15.43 -7.62 -4.23
C ARG A 62 14.20 -8.14 -4.95
N GLY A 63 14.08 -7.87 -6.25
CA GLY A 63 13.05 -8.45 -7.11
C GLY A 63 13.65 -9.06 -8.36
N GLN A 64 12.99 -10.09 -8.89
CA GLN A 64 13.35 -10.75 -10.15
C GLN A 64 12.22 -10.68 -11.15
N VAL A 65 12.55 -10.53 -12.44
CA VAL A 65 11.55 -10.51 -13.51
C VAL A 65 12.13 -11.10 -14.80
N PRO A 66 11.41 -11.98 -15.53
CA PRO A 66 11.80 -12.38 -16.86
C PRO A 66 11.65 -11.22 -17.87
N ILE A 67 12.59 -11.10 -18.79
CA ILE A 67 12.55 -10.17 -19.92
C ILE A 67 12.74 -10.91 -21.24
N THR A 68 12.18 -10.36 -22.32
CA THR A 68 12.41 -10.90 -23.67
C THR A 68 13.88 -10.75 -24.07
N ALA A 69 14.44 -11.79 -24.70
CA ALA A 69 15.87 -11.86 -25.02
C ALA A 69 16.16 -11.16 -26.36
N GLU A 70 16.26 -9.84 -26.36
CA GLU A 70 16.49 -9.05 -27.57
C GLU A 70 17.88 -8.36 -27.58
N PRO A 71 18.67 -8.51 -28.67
CA PRO A 71 19.89 -7.73 -28.87
C PRO A 71 19.59 -6.23 -28.99
N GLY A 72 20.37 -5.40 -28.29
CA GLY A 72 20.21 -3.95 -28.34
C GLY A 72 19.19 -3.38 -27.35
N ALA A 73 18.64 -4.21 -26.46
CA ALA A 73 17.80 -3.74 -25.37
C ALA A 73 18.56 -2.80 -24.43
N ALA A 74 17.86 -1.82 -23.86
CA ALA A 74 18.40 -0.85 -22.91
C ALA A 74 17.48 -0.70 -21.70
N LEU A 75 18.06 -0.71 -20.50
CA LEU A 75 17.39 -0.48 -19.22
C LEU A 75 17.63 0.95 -18.74
N ARG A 76 16.58 1.59 -18.23
CA ARG A 76 16.66 2.77 -17.36
C ARG A 76 16.08 2.40 -16.00
N ILE A 77 16.85 2.56 -14.95
CA ILE A 77 16.43 2.24 -13.59
C ILE A 77 16.41 3.55 -12.80
N THR A 78 15.33 3.79 -12.06
CA THR A 78 15.22 4.91 -11.13
C THR A 78 14.91 4.36 -9.75
N VAL A 79 15.90 4.42 -8.85
CA VAL A 79 15.69 4.11 -7.43
C VAL A 79 15.13 5.35 -6.75
N ARG A 80 14.05 5.20 -5.99
CA ARG A 80 13.37 6.30 -5.32
C ARG A 80 13.17 5.98 -3.85
N PHE A 81 13.35 6.97 -2.99
CA PHE A 81 13.14 6.86 -1.54
C PHE A 81 13.07 8.27 -0.92
N LEU A 82 12.59 8.35 0.31
CA LEU A 82 12.63 9.53 1.16
C LEU A 82 13.89 9.48 2.03
N GLN A 83 14.58 10.62 2.11
CA GLN A 83 15.59 10.91 3.12
C GLN A 83 14.92 11.68 4.26
N LEU A 84 15.16 11.23 5.49
CA LEU A 84 14.66 11.93 6.68
C LEU A 84 15.35 13.27 6.86
N GLN A 85 14.55 14.32 7.07
CA GLN A 85 15.00 15.66 7.40
C GLN A 85 14.42 16.08 8.74
N HIS A 86 15.27 16.15 9.76
CA HIS A 86 14.83 16.61 11.06
C HIS A 86 14.77 18.14 11.09
N ARG A 87 13.56 18.69 11.25
CA ARG A 87 13.30 20.10 11.56
C ARG A 87 13.35 20.29 13.07
N GLY A 88 14.50 20.74 13.57
CA GLY A 88 14.68 21.19 14.95
C GLY A 88 14.36 22.68 15.10
N LEU A 89 14.04 23.08 16.33
CA LEU A 89 13.71 24.46 16.68
C LEU A 89 14.69 24.99 17.72
N ARG A 90 15.10 26.25 17.57
CA ARG A 90 15.92 26.97 18.55
C ARG A 90 15.24 28.24 19.01
N ASP A 91 15.18 28.44 20.31
CA ASP A 91 14.64 29.66 20.92
C ASP A 91 15.54 30.89 20.70
N GLU A 92 15.14 32.03 21.28
CA GLU A 92 15.89 33.30 21.18
C GLU A 92 17.27 33.28 21.86
N HIS A 93 17.54 32.27 22.67
CA HIS A 93 18.83 32.03 23.30
C HIS A 93 19.67 30.99 22.53
N GLY A 94 19.14 30.44 21.44
CA GLY A 94 19.78 29.39 20.65
C GLY A 94 19.67 27.99 21.26
N THR A 95 18.79 27.78 22.23
CA THR A 95 18.56 26.50 22.89
C THR A 95 17.61 25.65 22.04
N ASP A 96 17.96 24.38 21.81
CA ASP A 96 17.07 23.45 21.11
C ASP A 96 15.80 23.18 21.96
N VAL A 97 14.63 23.32 21.35
CA VAL A 97 13.32 23.13 21.98
C VAL A 97 12.41 22.28 21.09
N ASP A 98 11.46 21.55 21.69
CA ASP A 98 10.51 20.71 20.95
C ASP A 98 9.31 21.51 20.40
N GLU A 99 9.01 22.66 20.99
CA GLU A 99 7.91 23.54 20.59
C GLU A 99 8.31 25.01 20.71
N LEU A 100 7.86 25.82 19.74
CA LEU A 100 7.93 27.27 19.76
C LEU A 100 6.55 27.88 19.51
N THR A 101 6.17 28.86 20.32
CA THR A 101 4.97 29.66 20.07
C THR A 101 5.35 31.01 19.48
N ILE A 102 4.84 31.33 18.30
CA ILE A 102 5.07 32.60 17.61
C ILE A 102 3.73 33.23 17.28
N GLY A 103 3.40 34.32 17.98
CA GLY A 103 2.07 34.91 17.91
C GLY A 103 1.02 33.92 18.41
N THR A 104 0.12 33.48 17.53
CA THR A 104 -0.95 32.51 17.82
C THR A 104 -0.65 31.10 17.29
N GLN A 105 0.51 30.88 16.66
CA GLN A 105 0.88 29.59 16.07
C GLN A 105 1.91 28.87 16.94
N SER A 106 1.66 27.59 17.23
CA SER A 106 2.66 26.68 17.79
C SER A 106 3.31 25.88 16.67
N LEU A 107 4.64 25.89 16.63
CA LEU A 107 5.45 25.09 15.74
C LEU A 107 6.14 24.00 16.56
N HIS A 108 6.09 22.76 16.06
CA HIS A 108 6.77 21.63 16.69
C HIS A 108 8.00 21.20 15.89
N ALA A 109 9.01 20.71 16.60
CA ALA A 109 10.06 19.91 15.99
C ALA A 109 9.44 18.70 15.30
N TRP A 110 9.91 18.38 14.09
CA TRP A 110 9.24 17.41 13.22
C TRP A 110 10.22 16.77 12.27
N ASP A 111 9.99 15.50 11.93
CA ASP A 111 10.75 14.82 10.88
C ASP A 111 10.01 14.99 9.54
N GLU A 112 10.54 15.88 8.72
CA GLU A 112 10.16 16.08 7.33
C GLU A 112 10.80 14.99 6.44
N ALA A 113 10.38 14.92 5.18
CA ALA A 113 10.99 14.05 4.17
C ALA A 113 11.40 14.81 2.91
N VAL A 114 12.52 14.38 2.34
CA VAL A 114 13.07 14.86 1.08
C VAL A 114 13.15 13.69 0.10
N GLU A 115 12.52 13.85 -1.06
CA GLU A 115 12.58 12.85 -2.12
C GLU A 115 13.99 12.76 -2.71
N GLN A 116 14.46 11.53 -2.88
CA GLN A 116 15.72 11.22 -3.56
C GLN A 116 15.45 10.31 -4.74
N GLU A 117 16.07 10.63 -5.88
CA GLU A 117 15.98 9.85 -7.11
C GLU A 117 17.36 9.58 -7.66
N ILE A 118 17.67 8.29 -7.86
CA ILE A 118 18.94 7.84 -8.41
C ILE A 118 18.67 7.25 -9.80
N PRO A 119 18.86 8.04 -10.88
CA PRO A 119 18.74 7.53 -12.24
C PRO A 119 19.99 6.73 -12.63
N ILE A 120 19.78 5.57 -13.24
CA ILE A 120 20.81 4.67 -13.75
C ILE A 120 20.45 4.32 -15.19
N GLY A 121 21.41 4.50 -16.10
CA GLY A 121 21.24 4.20 -17.52
C GLY A 121 20.87 5.41 -18.39
N PRO A 122 20.55 5.18 -19.68
CA PRO A 122 20.34 3.88 -20.30
C PRO A 122 21.61 3.00 -20.31
N ILE A 123 21.45 1.72 -19.96
CA ILE A 123 22.52 0.70 -19.96
C ILE A 123 22.01 -0.59 -20.60
N PRO A 124 22.89 -1.43 -21.19
CA PRO A 124 22.46 -2.75 -21.61
C PRO A 124 22.01 -3.57 -20.38
N PRO A 125 21.08 -4.52 -20.55
CA PRO A 125 20.73 -5.48 -19.51
C PRO A 125 21.90 -6.44 -19.29
N GLU A 126 22.89 -6.01 -18.51
CA GLU A 126 24.09 -6.73 -18.12
C GLU A 126 24.34 -6.56 -16.61
N PRO A 127 25.07 -7.48 -15.96
CA PRO A 127 25.39 -7.35 -14.55
C PRO A 127 26.20 -6.08 -14.23
N ILE A 128 25.72 -5.27 -13.29
CA ILE A 128 26.39 -4.05 -12.85
C ILE A 128 26.00 -3.68 -11.43
N THR A 129 26.93 -3.13 -10.65
CA THR A 129 26.66 -2.49 -9.35
C THR A 129 26.96 -1.01 -9.45
N VAL A 130 25.96 -0.18 -9.16
CA VAL A 130 26.08 1.29 -9.19
C VAL A 130 25.93 1.83 -7.76
N PRO A 131 27.02 2.29 -7.12
CA PRO A 131 26.94 2.93 -5.81
C PRO A 131 26.39 4.35 -5.95
N PHE A 132 25.69 4.81 -4.91
CA PHE A 132 25.22 6.19 -4.80
C PHE A 132 25.41 6.73 -3.38
N ARG A 133 25.55 8.05 -3.27
CA ARG A 133 25.73 8.75 -2.00
C ARG A 133 24.91 10.03 -1.99
N ILE A 134 24.14 10.23 -0.93
CA ILE A 134 23.45 11.49 -0.67
C ILE A 134 24.20 12.21 0.46
N PRO A 135 24.68 13.46 0.25
CA PRO A 135 25.41 14.18 1.27
C PRO A 135 24.51 14.56 2.46
N ALA A 136 25.14 14.72 3.62
CA ALA A 136 24.49 15.39 4.75
C ALA A 136 24.26 16.87 4.43
N ALA A 137 23.23 17.47 5.05
CA ALA A 137 22.95 18.89 4.89
C ALA A 137 22.44 19.49 6.20
N VAL A 138 22.76 20.76 6.40
CA VAL A 138 22.21 21.58 7.47
C VAL A 138 21.74 22.89 6.84
N GLU A 139 20.48 23.21 7.00
CA GLU A 139 19.85 24.44 6.54
C GLU A 139 19.28 25.18 7.74
N THR A 140 19.40 26.50 7.76
CA THR A 140 18.99 27.33 8.89
C THR A 140 18.15 28.49 8.37
N GLU A 141 16.96 28.63 8.95
CA GLU A 141 15.98 29.64 8.57
C GLU A 141 15.61 30.48 9.81
N PRO A 142 15.79 31.82 9.76
CA PRO A 142 15.41 32.69 10.87
C PRO A 142 13.89 32.79 10.98
N LEU A 143 13.37 32.72 12.20
CA LEU A 143 11.94 32.80 12.50
C LEU A 143 11.71 33.79 13.65
N GLY A 144 11.77 35.08 13.33
CA GLY A 144 11.76 36.14 14.34
C GLY A 144 13.02 36.09 15.21
N PRO A 145 12.90 36.03 16.56
CA PRO A 145 14.06 35.82 17.43
C PRO A 145 14.49 34.35 17.51
N ALA A 146 13.65 33.42 17.06
CA ALA A 146 13.92 31.99 17.04
C ALA A 146 14.52 31.55 15.69
N THR A 147 14.94 30.28 15.61
CA THR A 147 15.55 29.71 14.40
C THR A 147 15.06 28.29 14.15
N VAL A 148 14.74 27.99 12.89
CA VAL A 148 14.46 26.62 12.43
C VAL A 148 15.74 26.04 11.84
N VAL A 149 16.13 24.85 12.29
CA VAL A 149 17.32 24.14 11.79
C VAL A 149 16.89 22.81 11.19
N ARG A 150 17.10 22.65 9.88
CA ARG A 150 16.82 21.40 9.17
C ARG A 150 18.11 20.63 8.99
N THR A 151 18.13 19.39 9.45
CA THR A 151 19.31 18.52 9.38
C THR A 151 18.98 17.23 8.64
N ARG A 152 19.88 16.82 7.75
CA ARG A 152 19.84 15.55 7.04
C ARG A 152 21.17 14.85 7.24
N VAL A 153 21.14 13.57 7.59
CA VAL A 153 22.34 12.74 7.66
C VAL A 153 22.68 12.18 6.28
N ALA A 154 23.96 11.89 6.03
CA ALA A 154 24.38 11.34 4.76
C ALA A 154 23.85 9.90 4.59
N LEU A 155 23.43 9.56 3.38
CA LEU A 155 22.99 8.22 3.00
C LEU A 155 23.98 7.61 2.00
N SER A 156 24.17 6.30 2.06
CA SER A 156 25.01 5.56 1.12
C SER A 156 24.29 4.26 0.77
N GLY A 157 24.27 3.94 -0.51
CA GLY A 157 23.62 2.72 -0.99
C GLY A 157 24.16 2.31 -2.34
N GLU A 158 23.61 1.22 -2.86
CA GLU A 158 23.94 0.71 -4.19
C GLU A 158 22.72 0.07 -4.83
N CYS A 159 22.70 0.11 -6.16
CA CYS A 159 21.77 -0.64 -6.98
C CYS A 159 22.56 -1.66 -7.80
N GLU A 160 22.26 -2.94 -7.58
CA GLU A 160 22.85 -4.07 -8.28
C GLU A 160 21.84 -4.65 -9.27
N LEU A 161 22.24 -4.74 -10.52
CA LEU A 161 21.53 -5.47 -11.55
C LEU A 161 22.25 -6.79 -11.79
N GLY A 162 21.54 -7.90 -11.68
CA GLY A 162 21.99 -9.23 -12.08
C GLY A 162 21.23 -9.68 -13.32
N ILE A 163 21.89 -10.37 -14.23
CA ILE A 163 21.22 -10.99 -15.39
C ILE A 163 21.69 -12.42 -15.56
N ASP A 164 20.73 -13.34 -15.58
CA ASP A 164 20.95 -14.75 -15.89
C ASP A 164 19.94 -15.24 -16.92
N ARG A 165 20.00 -16.53 -17.28
CA ARG A 165 19.05 -17.18 -18.19
C ARG A 165 18.29 -18.25 -17.44
N ASP A 166 16.97 -18.26 -17.59
CA ASP A 166 16.08 -19.21 -16.91
C ASP A 166 14.90 -19.53 -17.82
N ALA A 167 14.57 -20.82 -17.98
CA ALA A 167 13.42 -21.30 -18.76
C ALA A 167 13.20 -20.63 -20.13
N GLY A 168 14.28 -20.30 -20.87
CA GLY A 168 14.21 -19.67 -22.19
C GLY A 168 14.17 -18.14 -22.20
N TYR A 169 14.06 -17.50 -21.03
CA TYR A 169 14.08 -16.05 -20.85
C TYR A 169 15.42 -15.59 -20.27
N ARG A 170 15.64 -14.26 -20.30
CA ARG A 170 16.64 -13.64 -19.44
C ARG A 170 15.94 -13.18 -18.17
N ARG A 171 16.50 -13.46 -17.00
CA ARG A 171 15.96 -12.98 -15.73
C ARG A 171 16.75 -11.77 -15.28
N LEU A 172 16.07 -10.63 -15.13
CA LEU A 172 16.61 -9.44 -14.50
C LEU A 172 16.41 -9.56 -12.99
N THR A 173 17.49 -9.41 -12.24
CA THR A 173 17.45 -9.23 -10.78
C THR A 173 17.80 -7.79 -10.47
N VAL A 174 16.96 -7.08 -9.74
CA VAL A 174 17.24 -5.73 -9.24
C VAL A 174 17.34 -5.79 -7.73
N THR A 175 18.48 -5.39 -7.18
CA THR A 175 18.71 -5.31 -5.73
C THR A 175 19.10 -3.89 -5.35
N VAL A 176 18.42 -3.30 -4.38
CA VAL A 176 18.81 -2.02 -3.78
C VAL A 176 19.26 -2.28 -2.35
N ARG A 177 20.44 -1.79 -1.99
CA ARG A 177 21.01 -1.95 -0.65
C ARG A 177 21.36 -0.61 -0.04
N ASN A 178 21.04 -0.44 1.24
CA ASN A 178 21.64 0.56 2.10
C ASN A 178 22.99 0.04 2.59
N THR A 179 24.06 0.75 2.28
CA THR A 179 25.44 0.40 2.64
C THR A 179 25.99 1.29 3.75
N GLY A 180 25.11 2.02 4.44
CA GLY A 180 25.43 2.83 5.60
C GLY A 180 25.95 1.98 6.76
N ALA A 181 26.92 2.54 7.48
CA ALA A 181 27.46 1.91 8.69
C ALA A 181 26.35 1.66 9.73
N PRO A 182 26.52 0.63 10.60
CA PRO A 182 25.56 0.30 11.63
C PRO A 182 25.08 1.52 12.44
N ALA A 183 23.79 1.52 12.78
CA ALA A 183 23.18 2.56 13.59
C ALA A 183 23.63 2.46 15.06
N ALA A 184 23.70 3.61 15.74
CA ALA A 184 23.95 3.66 17.18
C ALA A 184 22.68 3.36 17.99
N ASP A 185 21.52 3.80 17.50
CA ASP A 185 20.21 3.60 18.09
C ASP A 185 19.10 3.64 17.02
N ALA A 186 17.83 3.49 17.42
CA ALA A 186 16.69 3.48 16.50
C ALA A 186 16.46 4.82 15.78
N ARG A 187 16.75 5.96 16.43
CA ARG A 187 16.60 7.30 15.83
C ARG A 187 17.66 7.51 14.75
N ASP A 188 18.87 7.08 15.03
CA ASP A 188 19.97 7.09 14.09
C ASP A 188 19.74 6.11 12.92
N ALA A 189 19.14 4.94 13.19
CA ALA A 189 18.78 3.97 12.16
C ALA A 189 17.80 4.55 11.15
N ILE A 190 16.68 5.15 11.60
CA ILE A 190 15.70 5.74 10.68
C ILE A 190 16.26 6.96 9.95
N ALA A 191 17.09 7.78 10.59
CA ALA A 191 17.75 8.92 9.95
C ALA A 191 18.67 8.45 8.79
N ARG A 192 19.34 7.30 8.95
CA ARG A 192 20.22 6.70 7.93
C ARG A 192 19.52 5.71 6.99
N SER A 193 18.19 5.59 7.05
CA SER A 193 17.43 4.65 6.22
C SER A 193 17.04 5.22 4.85
N LEU A 194 16.86 4.35 3.85
CA LEU A 194 16.17 4.68 2.60
C LEU A 194 14.68 4.40 2.83
N ILE A 195 13.86 5.43 3.04
CA ILE A 195 12.46 5.27 3.48
C ILE A 195 11.54 5.18 2.25
N GLY A 196 10.59 4.24 2.22
CA GLY A 196 9.71 4.10 1.04
C GLY A 196 10.46 3.68 -0.23
N ALA A 197 11.54 2.91 -0.09
CA ALA A 197 12.41 2.55 -1.19
C ALA A 197 11.68 1.65 -2.21
N HIS A 198 11.71 2.06 -3.47
CA HIS A 198 11.16 1.31 -4.60
C HIS A 198 11.92 1.63 -5.87
N VAL A 199 11.67 0.86 -6.93
CA VAL A 199 12.37 1.02 -8.21
C VAL A 199 11.40 1.11 -9.38
N ILE A 200 11.57 2.12 -10.22
CA ILE A 200 10.94 2.18 -11.54
C ILE A 200 11.96 1.68 -12.56
N ALA A 201 11.63 0.62 -13.28
CA ALA A 201 12.43 0.07 -14.36
C ALA A 201 11.73 0.29 -15.70
N GLU A 202 12.46 0.89 -16.65
CA GLU A 202 12.04 1.05 -18.04
C GLU A 202 12.94 0.18 -18.93
N ILE A 203 12.35 -0.48 -19.93
CA ILE A 203 13.08 -1.27 -20.91
C ILE A 203 12.71 -0.84 -22.33
N GLU A 204 13.72 -0.61 -23.15
CA GLU A 204 13.60 -0.27 -24.56
C GLU A 204 14.19 -1.40 -25.40
N GLY A 205 13.53 -1.80 -26.49
CA GLY A 205 14.00 -2.90 -27.35
C GLY A 205 13.89 -4.29 -26.70
N ALA A 206 13.11 -4.45 -25.64
CA ALA A 206 12.68 -5.70 -25.04
C ALA A 206 11.41 -5.45 -24.21
N ARG A 207 10.89 -6.47 -23.53
CA ARG A 207 9.66 -6.41 -22.72
C ARG A 207 9.85 -7.11 -21.38
N PHE A 208 9.23 -6.57 -20.34
CA PHE A 208 9.01 -7.28 -19.08
C PHE A 208 7.86 -8.27 -19.21
N ILE A 209 8.00 -9.42 -18.56
CA ILE A 209 6.93 -10.40 -18.44
C ILE A 209 6.16 -10.14 -17.15
N SER A 210 4.83 -10.17 -17.23
CA SER A 210 3.96 -10.10 -16.04
C SER A 210 4.24 -11.28 -15.10
N LEU A 211 4.33 -11.00 -13.81
CA LEU A 211 4.45 -12.04 -12.78
C LEU A 211 3.08 -12.57 -12.34
N LEU A 212 2.01 -11.83 -12.60
CA LEU A 212 0.64 -12.16 -12.19
C LEU A 212 -0.11 -12.91 -13.30
N GLU A 213 0.05 -12.45 -14.53
CA GLU A 213 -0.55 -13.03 -15.74
C GLU A 213 0.54 -13.36 -16.77
N PRO A 214 1.46 -14.30 -16.46
CA PRO A 214 2.47 -14.72 -17.43
C PRO A 214 1.84 -15.42 -18.64
N PRO A 215 2.38 -15.23 -19.85
CA PRO A 215 2.01 -16.08 -20.98
C PRO A 215 2.45 -17.54 -20.71
N PRO A 216 1.79 -18.55 -21.31
CA PRO A 216 2.01 -19.96 -20.98
C PRO A 216 3.46 -20.44 -21.15
N ASP A 217 4.22 -19.84 -22.06
CA ASP A 217 5.63 -20.17 -22.28
C ASP A 217 6.58 -19.58 -21.23
N ALA A 218 6.12 -18.59 -20.44
CA ALA A 218 6.90 -17.93 -19.39
C ALA A 218 6.56 -18.39 -17.96
N GLU A 219 5.52 -19.21 -17.76
CA GLU A 219 5.05 -19.65 -16.43
C GLU A 219 6.20 -20.22 -15.57
N ALA A 220 7.02 -21.11 -16.14
CA ALA A 220 8.17 -21.69 -15.44
C ALA A 220 9.24 -20.64 -15.08
N ALA A 221 9.49 -19.65 -15.94
CA ALA A 221 10.45 -18.59 -15.66
C ALA A 221 9.99 -17.67 -14.52
N VAL A 222 8.68 -17.43 -14.43
CA VAL A 222 8.05 -16.66 -13.36
C VAL A 222 8.03 -17.44 -12.05
N GLU A 223 7.68 -18.73 -12.07
CA GLU A 223 7.68 -19.58 -10.87
C GLU A 223 9.05 -19.65 -10.18
N HIS A 224 10.14 -19.59 -10.96
CA HIS A 224 11.50 -19.56 -10.42
C HIS A 224 11.97 -18.17 -9.95
N CYS A 225 11.16 -17.12 -10.09
CA CYS A 225 11.52 -15.79 -9.59
C CYS A 225 11.36 -15.72 -8.07
N ALA A 226 12.35 -15.10 -7.41
CA ALA A 226 12.33 -14.87 -5.98
C ALA A 226 12.32 -13.37 -5.67
N HIS A 227 11.56 -13.02 -4.63
CA HIS A 227 11.37 -11.64 -4.22
C HIS A 227 11.62 -11.48 -2.73
N HIS A 228 12.17 -10.33 -2.35
CA HIS A 228 12.50 -10.00 -0.97
C HIS A 228 12.14 -8.54 -0.72
N ARG A 229 11.13 -8.32 0.14
CA ARG A 229 10.64 -6.99 0.55
C ARG A 229 10.14 -6.09 -0.59
N CYS A 230 9.88 -6.67 -1.77
CA CYS A 230 9.19 -6.00 -2.87
C CYS A 230 8.50 -7.04 -3.77
N PHE A 231 7.56 -6.60 -4.60
CA PHE A 231 6.97 -7.37 -5.67
C PHE A 231 6.94 -6.54 -6.97
N PRO A 232 7.54 -7.01 -8.08
CA PRO A 232 7.52 -6.31 -9.37
C PRO A 232 6.16 -6.42 -10.06
N VAL A 233 5.62 -5.30 -10.53
CA VAL A 233 4.38 -5.23 -11.32
C VAL A 233 4.56 -4.36 -12.54
N LEU A 234 3.85 -4.66 -13.63
CA LEU A 234 3.77 -3.78 -14.79
C LEU A 234 3.14 -2.44 -14.37
N ALA A 235 3.78 -1.33 -14.75
CA ALA A 235 3.39 0.00 -14.29
C ALA A 235 2.90 0.91 -15.42
N GLY A 236 3.05 0.49 -16.68
CA GLY A 236 2.48 1.18 -17.83
C GLY A 236 0.95 1.03 -17.90
N PRO A 237 0.28 1.65 -18.87
CA PRO A 237 -1.13 1.35 -19.16
C PRO A 237 -1.31 -0.12 -19.59
N PRO A 238 -2.54 -0.67 -19.53
CA PRO A 238 -2.82 -2.03 -19.99
C PRO A 238 -2.23 -2.33 -21.37
N GLY A 239 -1.46 -3.43 -21.47
CA GLY A 239 -0.75 -3.84 -22.68
C GLY A 239 0.63 -3.21 -22.88
N ASP A 240 1.08 -2.30 -22.00
CA ASP A 240 2.45 -1.78 -21.98
C ASP A 240 3.36 -2.65 -21.09
N HIS A 241 4.34 -3.30 -21.74
CA HIS A 241 5.33 -4.16 -21.10
C HIS A 241 6.71 -3.50 -20.98
N SER A 242 6.80 -2.19 -21.18
CA SER A 242 8.06 -1.45 -21.14
C SER A 242 8.38 -0.85 -19.77
N LEU A 243 7.41 -0.81 -18.86
CA LEU A 243 7.51 -0.16 -17.55
C LEU A 243 7.14 -1.14 -16.42
N MET A 244 7.99 -1.20 -15.40
CA MET A 244 7.79 -2.04 -14.22
C MET A 244 8.11 -1.27 -12.94
N LEU A 245 7.30 -1.48 -11.90
CA LEU A 245 7.49 -0.94 -10.56
C LEU A 245 7.82 -2.08 -9.59
N PHE A 246 8.98 -2.02 -8.94
CA PHE A 246 9.35 -2.91 -7.85
C PHE A 246 8.82 -2.30 -6.57
N SER A 247 7.58 -2.65 -6.22
CA SER A 247 6.84 -2.02 -5.13
C SER A 247 7.10 -2.74 -3.79
N PRO A 248 7.32 -2.02 -2.68
CA PRO A 248 7.38 -2.62 -1.33
C PRO A 248 6.01 -3.05 -0.78
N ILE A 249 4.92 -2.67 -1.45
CA ILE A 249 3.56 -3.14 -1.18
C ILE A 249 3.05 -3.95 -2.37
N ILE A 250 2.13 -4.88 -2.11
CA ILE A 250 1.55 -5.71 -3.16
C ILE A 250 0.59 -4.85 -4.00
N LEU A 251 0.74 -4.92 -5.32
CA LEU A 251 -0.10 -4.24 -6.29
C LEU A 251 -0.47 -5.26 -7.37
N TYR A 252 -1.51 -4.95 -8.14
CA TYR A 252 -1.78 -5.62 -9.40
C TYR A 252 -0.98 -4.98 -10.54
N ASP A 253 -0.91 -5.67 -11.67
CA ASP A 253 -0.38 -5.08 -12.90
C ASP A 253 -1.26 -3.92 -13.35
N HIS A 254 -0.60 -2.92 -13.93
CA HIS A 254 -1.21 -1.67 -14.38
C HIS A 254 -1.97 -0.92 -13.26
N PRO A 255 -1.35 -0.72 -12.08
CA PRO A 255 -2.04 -0.07 -10.96
C PRO A 255 -2.55 1.33 -11.35
N GLU A 256 -3.70 1.69 -10.79
CA GLU A 256 -4.37 2.97 -10.98
C GLU A 256 -4.57 3.65 -9.64
N ILE A 257 -4.30 4.95 -9.59
CA ILE A 257 -4.83 5.80 -8.53
C ILE A 257 -6.25 6.14 -8.93
N ALA A 258 -7.22 5.92 -8.04
CA ALA A 258 -8.61 6.24 -8.29
C ALA A 258 -8.74 7.70 -8.75
N GLU A 259 -9.48 7.95 -9.84
CA GLU A 259 -9.67 9.30 -10.41
C GLU A 259 -10.29 10.28 -9.40
N GLN A 260 -11.01 9.74 -8.42
CA GLN A 260 -11.63 10.44 -7.31
C GLN A 260 -10.60 10.92 -6.27
N SER A 261 -9.47 10.22 -6.14
CA SER A 261 -8.38 10.55 -5.21
C SER A 261 -7.45 11.59 -5.86
N GLN A 262 -7.83 12.86 -5.76
CA GLN A 262 -7.11 13.95 -6.41
C GLN A 262 -5.73 14.24 -5.78
N GLU A 263 -5.52 13.92 -4.49
CA GLU A 263 -4.19 13.89 -3.85
C GLU A 263 -4.16 12.84 -2.73
N PRO A 264 -2.99 12.22 -2.50
CA PRO A 264 -2.84 11.20 -1.46
C PRO A 264 -3.03 11.78 -0.05
N LEU A 265 -3.91 11.15 0.71
CA LEU A 265 -4.08 11.37 2.16
C LEU A 265 -3.07 10.57 3.01
N TYR A 266 -2.13 9.88 2.35
CA TYR A 266 -1.07 9.04 2.91
C TYR A 266 -1.57 7.83 3.71
N ASP A 267 -2.80 7.43 3.42
CA ASP A 267 -3.48 6.24 3.92
C ASP A 267 -4.12 5.57 2.69
N SER A 268 -3.51 4.50 2.17
CA SER A 268 -3.91 3.84 0.92
C SER A 268 -5.14 2.94 1.07
N THR A 269 -5.89 3.06 2.16
CA THR A 269 -7.21 2.44 2.28
C THR A 269 -8.22 3.37 1.62
N GLU A 270 -9.19 2.84 0.87
CA GLU A 270 -10.20 3.58 0.06
C GLU A 270 -11.21 4.37 0.92
N ILE A 271 -10.71 5.17 1.85
CA ILE A 271 -11.45 5.85 2.91
C ILE A 271 -11.33 7.38 2.78
N ASP A 272 -11.01 7.88 1.58
CA ASP A 272 -10.78 9.30 1.31
C ASP A 272 -11.95 10.17 1.77
N GLU A 273 -13.19 9.70 1.54
CA GLU A 273 -14.40 10.42 1.97
C GLU A 273 -14.46 10.56 3.50
N ILE A 274 -14.31 9.47 4.25
CA ILE A 274 -14.40 9.50 5.71
C ILE A 274 -13.22 10.27 6.33
N LEU A 275 -12.02 10.19 5.76
CA LEU A 275 -10.89 10.99 6.22
C LEU A 275 -11.12 12.47 5.96
N THR A 276 -11.63 12.82 4.78
CA THR A 276 -12.00 14.20 4.43
C THR A 276 -13.04 14.74 5.41
N LEU A 277 -14.14 14.01 5.64
CA LEU A 277 -15.17 14.39 6.62
C LEU A 277 -14.57 14.57 8.02
N ARG A 278 -13.68 13.68 8.45
CA ARG A 278 -13.01 13.79 9.75
C ARG A 278 -12.12 15.02 9.84
N VAL A 279 -11.39 15.37 8.78
CA VAL A 279 -10.60 16.61 8.73
C VAL A 279 -11.50 17.84 8.83
N MET A 280 -12.62 17.87 8.10
CA MET A 280 -13.57 18.98 8.15
C MET A 280 -14.14 19.20 9.56
N THR A 281 -14.34 18.12 10.32
CA THR A 281 -14.84 18.17 11.71
C THR A 281 -13.79 18.48 12.78
N MET A 282 -12.51 18.58 12.43
CA MET A 282 -11.47 19.01 13.37
C MET A 282 -11.75 20.45 13.85
N THR A 283 -11.40 20.74 15.10
CA THR A 283 -11.45 22.10 15.63
C THR A 283 -10.44 23.02 14.95
N ASP A 284 -10.66 24.33 14.98
CA ASP A 284 -9.72 25.31 14.41
C ASP A 284 -8.30 25.18 14.97
N ALA A 285 -8.18 24.88 16.26
CA ALA A 285 -6.90 24.65 16.91
C ALA A 285 -6.19 23.40 16.37
N GLU A 286 -6.93 22.31 16.14
CA GLU A 286 -6.38 21.07 15.59
C GLU A 286 -5.96 21.24 14.13
N LYS A 287 -6.76 21.96 13.33
CA LYS A 287 -6.43 22.30 11.95
C LYS A 287 -5.19 23.20 11.88
N ALA A 288 -5.06 24.16 12.79
CA ALA A 288 -3.86 25.00 12.90
C ALA A 288 -2.62 24.18 13.26
N ALA A 289 -2.73 23.24 14.21
CA ALA A 289 -1.63 22.34 14.58
C ALA A 289 -1.22 21.41 13.43
N ALA A 290 -2.19 20.89 12.66
CA ALA A 290 -1.91 20.08 11.47
C ALA A 290 -1.18 20.90 10.40
N ARG A 291 -1.65 22.12 10.09
CA ARG A 291 -0.98 23.04 9.15
C ARG A 291 0.45 23.39 9.58
N ALA A 292 0.69 23.53 10.88
CA ALA A 292 2.02 23.81 11.42
C ALA A 292 2.96 22.58 11.43
N THR A 293 2.43 21.37 11.27
CA THR A 293 3.22 20.14 11.29
C THR A 293 4.05 19.99 10.02
N ASP A 294 3.42 20.00 8.84
CA ASP A 294 4.07 19.80 7.55
C ASP A 294 3.34 20.58 6.45
N ALA A 295 4.08 21.06 5.45
CA ALA A 295 3.47 21.72 4.28
C ALA A 295 2.50 20.79 3.51
N ARG A 296 2.72 19.47 3.56
CA ARG A 296 1.80 18.45 3.03
C ARG A 296 0.50 18.40 3.83
N ALA A 297 0.58 18.38 5.16
CA ALA A 297 -0.59 18.44 6.03
C ALA A 297 -1.40 19.71 5.80
N ALA A 298 -0.72 20.85 5.65
CA ALA A 298 -1.39 22.12 5.37
C ALA A 298 -2.23 22.04 4.10
N ARG A 299 -1.68 21.48 3.00
CA ARG A 299 -2.42 21.29 1.75
C ARG A 299 -3.63 20.36 1.91
N ILE A 300 -3.50 19.27 2.68
CA ILE A 300 -4.63 18.36 2.96
C ILE A 300 -5.75 19.12 3.68
N VAL A 301 -5.44 19.83 4.76
CA VAL A 301 -6.45 20.56 5.55
C VAL A 301 -7.08 21.69 4.73
N ASP A 302 -6.27 22.49 4.02
CA ASP A 302 -6.75 23.59 3.17
C ASP A 302 -7.68 23.10 2.07
N ARG A 303 -7.38 21.94 1.49
CA ARG A 303 -8.24 21.31 0.50
C ARG A 303 -9.55 20.85 1.10
N CYS A 304 -9.52 20.08 2.19
CA CYS A 304 -10.73 19.57 2.84
C CYS A 304 -11.66 20.73 3.24
N ASP A 305 -11.10 21.84 3.75
CA ASP A 305 -11.86 23.04 4.09
C ASP A 305 -12.47 23.74 2.85
N ALA A 306 -11.83 23.64 1.69
CA ALA A 306 -12.28 24.24 0.44
C ALA A 306 -13.22 23.34 -0.39
N MET A 307 -13.44 22.09 0.01
CA MET A 307 -14.25 21.14 -0.75
C MET A 307 -15.71 21.58 -0.83
N THR A 308 -16.24 21.56 -2.05
CA THR A 308 -17.66 21.80 -2.32
C THR A 308 -18.47 20.52 -2.14
N ALA A 309 -19.80 20.64 -2.04
CA ALA A 309 -20.69 19.49 -2.00
C ALA A 309 -20.55 18.59 -3.25
N ASP A 310 -20.30 19.19 -4.42
CA ASP A 310 -20.07 18.45 -5.66
C ASP A 310 -18.72 17.71 -5.63
N ASP A 311 -17.70 18.25 -4.94
CA ASP A 311 -16.42 17.57 -4.75
C ASP A 311 -16.57 16.37 -3.82
N MET A 312 -17.31 16.55 -2.73
CA MET A 312 -17.66 15.46 -1.80
C MET A 312 -18.48 14.37 -2.48
N ALA A 313 -19.45 14.74 -3.31
CA ALA A 313 -20.28 13.78 -4.03
C ALA A 313 -19.46 12.90 -5.01
N ARG A 314 -18.33 13.41 -5.51
CA ARG A 314 -17.41 12.63 -6.36
C ARG A 314 -16.51 11.69 -5.57
N LEU A 315 -16.33 11.90 -4.27
CA LEU A 315 -15.62 10.96 -3.39
C LEU A 315 -16.48 9.74 -3.01
N HIS A 316 -17.80 9.81 -3.16
CA HIS A 316 -18.66 8.64 -3.03
C HIS A 316 -18.21 7.59 -4.05
N GLY A 317 -17.79 6.42 -3.55
CA GLY A 317 -17.37 5.31 -4.38
C GLY A 317 -18.46 4.98 -5.41
N VAL A 318 -18.13 5.10 -6.69
CA VAL A 318 -19.00 4.61 -7.77
C VAL A 318 -18.67 3.13 -7.94
N LEU A 319 -19.52 2.26 -7.39
CA LEU A 319 -19.49 0.83 -7.72
C LEU A 319 -19.63 0.68 -9.24
N ARG A 320 -18.55 0.30 -9.91
CA ARG A 320 -18.59 -0.17 -11.30
C ARG A 320 -18.71 -1.67 -11.21
N ASP A 321 -19.93 -2.18 -11.23
CA ASP A 321 -20.18 -3.61 -11.25
C ASP A 321 -19.73 -4.20 -12.62
N PRO A 322 -18.68 -5.03 -12.66
CA PRO A 322 -18.24 -5.67 -13.89
C PRO A 322 -19.23 -6.73 -14.41
N GLU A 323 -20.27 -7.09 -13.64
CA GLU A 323 -21.31 -8.06 -14.02
C GLU A 323 -22.67 -7.41 -14.36
N ALA A 324 -22.71 -6.09 -14.63
CA ALA A 324 -23.94 -5.31 -14.87
C ALA A 324 -24.85 -5.82 -16.02
N ASP A 325 -24.41 -6.77 -16.84
CA ASP A 325 -25.19 -7.38 -17.93
C ASP A 325 -25.86 -8.73 -17.57
N VAL A 326 -25.74 -9.20 -16.32
CA VAL A 326 -26.46 -10.39 -15.85
C VAL A 326 -27.68 -9.96 -15.02
N PRO A 327 -28.92 -10.27 -15.44
CA PRO A 327 -30.10 -9.95 -14.64
C PRO A 327 -30.06 -10.81 -13.38
N HIS A 328 -29.84 -10.19 -12.22
CA HIS A 328 -29.92 -10.84 -10.92
C HIS A 328 -31.11 -10.28 -10.16
N ALA A 329 -31.92 -11.19 -9.60
CA ALA A 329 -33.11 -10.84 -8.86
C ALA A 329 -32.71 -10.41 -7.44
N ILE A 330 -32.89 -9.13 -7.14
CA ILE A 330 -32.93 -8.54 -5.79
C ILE A 330 -33.84 -9.43 -4.90
N PRO A 331 -33.53 -9.66 -3.60
CA PRO A 331 -34.41 -10.41 -2.73
C PRO A 331 -35.82 -9.80 -2.73
N GLU A 332 -36.85 -10.65 -2.70
CA GLU A 332 -38.26 -10.21 -2.65
C GLU A 332 -38.54 -9.45 -1.35
N ILE A 333 -38.33 -8.12 -1.39
CA ILE A 333 -38.91 -7.22 -0.40
C ILE A 333 -40.43 -7.34 -0.55
N PRO A 334 -41.19 -7.63 0.52
CA PRO A 334 -42.64 -7.70 0.45
C PRO A 334 -43.21 -6.45 -0.21
N PHE A 335 -44.15 -6.64 -1.14
CA PHE A 335 -44.70 -5.55 -1.96
C PHE A 335 -45.18 -4.38 -1.07
N GLY A 336 -44.48 -3.24 -1.13
CA GLY A 336 -44.81 -2.01 -0.39
C GLY A 336 -43.88 -1.61 0.76
N MET A 337 -42.70 -2.21 0.90
CA MET A 337 -41.68 -1.83 1.91
C MET A 337 -40.39 -1.36 1.24
N ASP A 338 -39.73 -0.34 1.82
CA ASP A 338 -38.44 0.16 1.35
C ASP A 338 -37.28 -0.53 2.09
N TRP A 339 -36.13 -0.73 1.43
CA TRP A 339 -35.00 -1.51 1.98
C TRP A 339 -34.32 -0.90 3.22
N TRP A 340 -34.52 0.39 3.49
CA TRP A 340 -34.01 1.10 4.67
C TRP A 340 -34.98 1.07 5.86
N ASP A 341 -36.14 0.40 5.74
CA ASP A 341 -37.09 0.27 6.83
C ASP A 341 -36.54 -0.67 7.91
N PRO A 342 -36.48 -0.28 9.20
CA PRO A 342 -36.06 -1.14 10.31
C PRO A 342 -36.84 -2.46 10.43
N GLU A 343 -38.02 -2.58 9.83
CA GLU A 343 -38.77 -3.84 9.77
C GLU A 343 -38.23 -4.82 8.69
N ALA A 344 -37.59 -4.33 7.62
CA ALA A 344 -36.91 -5.15 6.61
C ALA A 344 -35.70 -5.90 7.20
N ASP A 345 -35.05 -5.30 8.21
CA ASP A 345 -33.91 -5.85 8.96
C ASP A 345 -34.26 -7.14 9.74
N ARG A 346 -35.55 -7.42 9.98
CA ARG A 346 -36.02 -8.65 10.65
C ARG A 346 -36.23 -9.85 9.71
N ALA A 347 -36.11 -9.64 8.39
CA ALA A 347 -36.30 -10.68 7.39
C ALA A 347 -35.06 -11.59 7.26
N VAL A 348 -33.86 -11.05 7.51
CA VAL A 348 -32.60 -11.78 7.54
C VAL A 348 -32.39 -12.33 8.95
N ARG A 349 -32.13 -13.63 9.07
CA ARG A 349 -31.84 -14.29 10.35
C ARG A 349 -30.53 -15.08 10.22
N PRO A 350 -29.37 -14.42 10.34
CA PRO A 350 -28.08 -15.04 10.03
C PRO A 350 -27.77 -16.30 10.85
N ASP A 351 -28.40 -16.45 12.02
CA ASP A 351 -28.29 -17.60 12.91
C ASP A 351 -29.14 -18.82 12.51
N SER A 352 -30.15 -18.64 11.64
CA SER A 352 -31.06 -19.70 11.17
C SER A 352 -31.12 -19.87 9.66
N ASP A 353 -30.59 -18.90 8.91
CA ASP A 353 -30.54 -18.93 7.46
C ASP A 353 -29.54 -19.99 6.98
N GLY A 354 -29.82 -20.55 5.81
CA GLY A 354 -29.00 -21.58 5.21
C GLY A 354 -28.97 -21.46 3.70
N VAL A 355 -27.85 -21.87 3.11
CA VAL A 355 -27.59 -21.80 1.67
C VAL A 355 -27.33 -23.20 1.13
N ALA A 356 -27.85 -23.50 -0.07
CA ALA A 356 -27.59 -24.76 -0.73
C ALA A 356 -26.23 -24.68 -1.46
N ILE A 357 -25.25 -25.45 -1.00
CA ILE A 357 -23.92 -25.56 -1.60
C ILE A 357 -23.73 -26.99 -2.11
N ALA A 358 -23.45 -27.16 -3.40
CA ALA A 358 -23.33 -28.47 -4.04
C ALA A 358 -24.50 -29.45 -3.71
N GLY A 359 -25.71 -28.92 -3.54
CA GLY A 359 -26.92 -29.71 -3.20
C GLY A 359 -27.09 -30.03 -1.70
N THR A 360 -26.19 -29.58 -0.84
CA THR A 360 -26.25 -29.74 0.62
C THR A 360 -26.66 -28.43 1.29
N LEU A 361 -27.60 -28.48 2.23
CA LEU A 361 -28.01 -27.30 2.98
C LEU A 361 -26.99 -26.98 4.06
N VAL A 362 -26.23 -25.90 3.85
CA VAL A 362 -25.23 -25.38 4.76
C VAL A 362 -25.86 -24.30 5.65
N ARG A 363 -25.71 -24.44 6.97
CA ARG A 363 -26.26 -23.52 7.98
C ARG A 363 -25.30 -23.42 9.17
N LYS A 364 -25.62 -22.57 10.14
CA LYS A 364 -24.89 -22.50 11.41
C LYS A 364 -24.66 -23.90 12.02
N GLY A 365 -23.39 -24.24 12.25
CA GLY A 365 -22.94 -25.53 12.76
C GLY A 365 -22.47 -26.54 11.71
N SER A 366 -22.75 -26.32 10.42
CA SER A 366 -22.25 -27.18 9.33
C SER A 366 -20.72 -27.10 9.20
N ARG A 367 -20.09 -28.20 8.79
CA ARG A 367 -18.66 -28.23 8.44
C ARG A 367 -18.44 -28.06 6.96
N VAL A 368 -17.47 -27.24 6.60
CA VAL A 368 -17.09 -26.94 5.22
C VAL A 368 -15.56 -26.96 5.09
N ARG A 369 -15.05 -27.21 3.89
CA ARG A 369 -13.66 -27.00 3.50
C ARG A 369 -13.57 -25.77 2.61
N LEU A 370 -12.55 -24.96 2.85
CA LEU A 370 -12.33 -23.69 2.16
C LEU A 370 -11.52 -23.92 0.88
N HIS A 371 -11.97 -23.33 -0.22
CA HIS A 371 -11.30 -23.25 -1.51
C HIS A 371 -11.38 -21.81 -2.06
N PRO A 372 -10.67 -20.86 -1.43
CA PRO A 372 -10.67 -19.46 -1.85
C PRO A 372 -10.25 -19.33 -3.32
N THR A 373 -10.99 -18.53 -4.08
CA THR A 373 -10.69 -18.25 -5.49
C THR A 373 -9.94 -16.92 -5.63
N ARG A 374 -9.49 -16.59 -6.85
CA ARG A 374 -8.72 -15.35 -7.15
C ARG A 374 -9.49 -14.04 -6.90
N ARG A 375 -10.73 -14.09 -6.41
CA ARG A 375 -11.55 -12.94 -6.03
C ARG A 375 -11.41 -12.60 -4.53
N ALA A 376 -10.80 -13.47 -3.74
CA ALA A 376 -10.65 -13.32 -2.29
C ALA A 376 -9.44 -12.45 -1.88
N ASP A 377 -9.40 -12.00 -0.62
CA ASP A 377 -8.23 -11.33 -0.05
C ASP A 377 -7.03 -12.30 -0.07
N ILE A 378 -5.80 -11.79 -0.25
CA ILE A 378 -4.58 -12.61 -0.21
C ILE A 378 -4.45 -13.40 1.10
N HIS A 379 -5.02 -12.86 2.18
CA HIS A 379 -5.10 -13.55 3.46
C HIS A 379 -5.95 -14.82 3.42
N ASP A 380 -6.98 -14.86 2.58
CA ASP A 380 -7.89 -16.00 2.46
C ASP A 380 -7.21 -17.20 1.81
N MET A 381 -6.30 -16.96 0.86
CA MET A 381 -5.52 -18.01 0.19
C MET A 381 -4.71 -18.89 1.15
N PHE A 382 -4.33 -18.39 2.34
CA PHE A 382 -3.63 -19.19 3.36
C PHE A 382 -4.51 -20.26 4.02
N PHE A 383 -5.81 -20.19 3.78
CA PHE A 383 -6.81 -21.09 4.34
C PHE A 383 -7.31 -22.14 3.34
N ASP A 384 -6.79 -22.15 2.11
CA ASP A 384 -7.13 -23.20 1.12
C ASP A 384 -6.89 -24.61 1.68
N GLY A 385 -7.88 -25.48 1.48
CA GLY A 385 -7.92 -26.85 1.97
C GLY A 385 -8.20 -27.00 3.48
N ARG A 386 -8.36 -25.92 4.25
CA ARG A 386 -8.64 -26.01 5.69
C ARG A 386 -10.12 -26.28 5.97
N ASP A 387 -10.37 -27.05 7.04
CA ASP A 387 -11.72 -27.33 7.53
C ASP A 387 -12.20 -26.19 8.46
N ALA A 388 -13.41 -25.70 8.23
CA ALA A 388 -14.04 -24.64 9.00
C ALA A 388 -15.47 -25.01 9.42
N ARG A 389 -15.96 -24.35 10.46
CA ARG A 389 -17.34 -24.44 10.95
C ARG A 389 -18.09 -23.17 10.59
N VAL A 390 -19.26 -23.34 9.99
CA VAL A 390 -20.17 -22.24 9.66
C VAL A 390 -20.78 -21.68 10.94
N THR A 391 -20.69 -20.37 11.10
CA THR A 391 -21.23 -19.65 12.27
C THR A 391 -22.44 -18.80 11.90
N SER A 392 -22.49 -18.31 10.66
CA SER A 392 -23.62 -17.54 10.15
C SER A 392 -23.70 -17.58 8.62
N VAL A 393 -24.87 -17.30 8.07
CA VAL A 393 -25.09 -17.08 6.63
C VAL A 393 -25.71 -15.70 6.47
N HIS A 394 -25.11 -14.86 5.65
CA HIS A 394 -25.53 -13.48 5.41
C HIS A 394 -25.94 -13.31 3.95
N ALA A 395 -26.87 -12.39 3.69
CA ALA A 395 -27.09 -11.83 2.37
C ALA A 395 -26.69 -10.35 2.41
N ASP A 396 -25.95 -9.88 1.42
CA ASP A 396 -25.67 -8.45 1.27
C ASP A 396 -26.84 -7.72 0.58
N VAL A 397 -26.67 -6.41 0.41
CA VAL A 397 -27.68 -5.53 -0.22
C VAL A 397 -27.92 -5.86 -1.70
N ASP A 398 -26.96 -6.51 -2.35
CA ASP A 398 -27.01 -6.93 -3.75
C ASP A 398 -27.55 -8.37 -3.91
N GLY A 399 -27.90 -9.03 -2.80
CA GLY A 399 -28.43 -10.39 -2.77
C GLY A 399 -27.36 -11.49 -2.83
N ARG A 400 -26.07 -11.15 -2.74
CA ARG A 400 -24.98 -12.14 -2.66
C ARG A 400 -24.95 -12.75 -1.27
N THR A 401 -24.82 -14.07 -1.24
CA THR A 401 -24.78 -14.82 0.00
C THR A 401 -23.35 -14.97 0.47
N HIS A 402 -23.05 -14.56 1.69
CA HIS A 402 -21.73 -14.72 2.32
C HIS A 402 -21.84 -15.66 3.51
N VAL A 403 -20.95 -16.65 3.59
CA VAL A 403 -20.95 -17.63 4.68
C VAL A 403 -19.84 -17.29 5.68
N GLY A 404 -20.23 -16.94 6.90
CA GLY A 404 -19.30 -16.66 8.00
C GLY A 404 -18.79 -17.96 8.63
N VAL A 405 -17.48 -18.15 8.69
CA VAL A 405 -16.82 -19.37 9.17
C VAL A 405 -15.76 -19.10 10.22
N VAL A 406 -15.50 -20.12 11.05
CA VAL A 406 -14.37 -20.19 11.99
C VAL A 406 -13.54 -21.43 11.66
N ILE A 407 -12.23 -21.27 11.52
CA ILE A 407 -11.33 -22.37 11.18
C ILE A 407 -11.19 -23.30 12.38
N THR A 408 -11.35 -24.61 12.15
CA THR A 408 -11.44 -25.62 13.23
C THR A 408 -10.14 -25.74 14.02
N ASP A 409 -8.99 -25.59 13.35
CA ASP A 409 -7.66 -25.75 13.94
C ASP A 409 -6.98 -24.39 14.27
N ASP A 410 -7.73 -23.28 14.30
CA ASP A 410 -7.17 -21.97 14.69
C ASP A 410 -7.07 -21.87 16.24
N PRO A 411 -5.85 -21.71 16.82
CA PRO A 411 -5.67 -21.52 18.26
C PRO A 411 -6.40 -20.29 18.83
N GLY A 412 -6.79 -19.34 17.96
CA GLY A 412 -7.56 -18.15 18.31
C GLY A 412 -9.07 -18.25 18.10
N ALA A 413 -9.60 -19.39 17.64
CA ALA A 413 -11.00 -19.58 17.26
C ALA A 413 -11.99 -19.17 18.37
N ASP A 414 -11.77 -19.63 19.61
CA ASP A 414 -12.62 -19.32 20.76
C ASP A 414 -12.60 -17.81 21.11
N LEU A 415 -11.47 -17.15 20.87
CA LEU A 415 -11.30 -15.73 21.09
C LEU A 415 -12.07 -14.95 20.01
N HIS A 416 -11.88 -15.29 18.73
CA HIS A 416 -12.56 -14.69 17.58
C HIS A 416 -14.10 -14.78 17.67
N GLU A 417 -14.62 -15.94 18.09
CA GLU A 417 -16.07 -16.14 18.29
C GLU A 417 -16.62 -15.27 19.44
N SER A 418 -15.84 -15.03 20.50
CA SER A 418 -16.28 -14.28 21.70
C SER A 418 -16.55 -12.78 21.47
N TYR A 419 -16.00 -12.19 20.41
CA TYR A 419 -16.25 -10.79 20.01
C TYR A 419 -16.67 -10.67 18.53
N GLY A 420 -17.13 -11.77 17.92
CA GLY A 420 -17.87 -11.77 16.65
C GLY A 420 -17.02 -11.51 15.40
N ARG A 421 -15.76 -11.97 15.36
CA ARG A 421 -14.91 -11.88 14.17
C ARG A 421 -14.93 -13.20 13.41
N TYR A 422 -15.47 -13.19 12.19
CA TYR A 422 -15.56 -14.35 11.30
C TYR A 422 -14.82 -14.09 10.00
N LEU A 423 -14.40 -15.16 9.33
CA LEU A 423 -13.97 -15.11 7.93
C LEU A 423 -15.20 -15.31 7.04
N TYR A 424 -15.27 -14.63 5.91
CA TYR A 424 -16.43 -14.69 5.02
C TYR A 424 -15.99 -15.21 3.66
N PHE A 425 -16.72 -16.19 3.15
CA PHE A 425 -16.46 -16.81 1.85
C PHE A 425 -17.74 -16.87 1.03
N ASP A 426 -17.57 -16.83 -0.29
CA ASP A 426 -18.68 -17.08 -1.22
C ASP A 426 -19.06 -18.58 -1.22
N PRO A 427 -20.31 -18.94 -1.59
CA PRO A 427 -20.77 -20.32 -1.52
C PRO A 427 -20.02 -21.28 -2.45
N ASP A 428 -19.48 -20.79 -3.57
CA ASP A 428 -18.69 -21.56 -4.52
C ASP A 428 -17.24 -21.80 -4.05
N GLU A 429 -16.78 -21.06 -3.04
CA GLU A 429 -15.49 -21.23 -2.37
C GLU A 429 -15.55 -22.25 -1.22
N LEU A 430 -16.71 -22.89 -1.01
CA LEU A 430 -16.95 -23.82 0.08
C LEU A 430 -17.33 -25.21 -0.42
N GLU A 431 -16.68 -26.23 0.14
CA GLU A 431 -17.03 -27.64 -0.04
C GLU A 431 -17.69 -28.18 1.25
N PRO A 432 -18.97 -28.54 1.26
CA PRO A 432 -19.61 -29.14 2.43
C PRO A 432 -18.99 -30.50 2.80
N LEU A 433 -18.63 -30.67 4.08
CA LEU A 433 -18.01 -31.90 4.60
C LEU A 433 -19.02 -32.87 5.23
N ASP A 434 -20.20 -32.36 5.60
CA ASP A 434 -21.30 -33.16 6.15
C ASP A 434 -22.32 -33.43 5.03
N GLY A 435 -22.29 -34.61 4.42
CA GLY A 435 -23.25 -35.02 3.39
C GLY A 435 -24.64 -35.40 3.95
N PRO A 436 -25.67 -35.57 3.11
CA PRO A 436 -27.03 -35.90 3.53
C PRO A 436 -27.21 -37.30 4.17
N ASP A 437 -26.16 -38.10 4.28
CA ASP A 437 -26.15 -39.43 4.90
C ASP A 437 -25.04 -39.56 5.96
N ASN A 438 -25.19 -38.88 7.10
CA ASN A 438 -24.48 -39.22 8.34
C ASN A 438 -25.41 -39.19 9.55
#